data_AF-A0A9E5MQZ9-F1
#
_entry.id   AF-A0A9E5MQZ9-F1
#
_cell.length_a   1.000
_cell.length_b   1.000
_cell.length_c   1.000
_cell.angle_alpha   90.00
_cell.angle_beta   90.00
_cell.angle_gamma   90.00
#
_symmetry.space_group_name_H-M   'P 1'
#
loop_
_entity.id
_entity.type
_entity.pdbx_description
1 polymer ?
#
loop_
_entity_poly.entity_id
_entity_poly.type
_entity_poly.pdbx_seq_one_letter_code
_entity_poly.pdbx_strand_id
1 'polypeptide(L)'
;MSKMVGIYCSAHHQGTEYSLCEDCGEFLDYAYLRLEKCPYGEDKPTCANCPIHCYKPARREQVKRIMRYAGPRMLLRHPLLAITHKLDGLRKAIHPKQLTRKERLRSGED
;
A
#
# COMPACT_ATOMS: atom_id res chain seq x y z
N MET A 1 -3.53 3.11 2.86
CA MET A 1 -3.83 1.67 3.04
C MET A 1 -4.98 1.42 4.03
N SER A 2 -4.91 1.98 5.25
CA SER A 2 -5.93 1.78 6.31
C SER A 2 -7.38 1.87 5.84
N LYS A 3 -7.76 2.90 5.05
CA LYS A 3 -9.14 3.04 4.52
C LYS A 3 -9.59 1.86 3.66
N MET A 4 -8.73 1.33 2.81
CA MET A 4 -9.06 0.17 1.97
C MET A 4 -9.23 -1.10 2.79
N VAL A 5 -8.40 -1.28 3.83
CA VAL A 5 -8.51 -2.40 4.78
C VAL A 5 -9.82 -2.29 5.57
N GLY A 6 -10.18 -1.09 6.05
CA GLY A 6 -11.44 -0.84 6.74
C GLY A 6 -12.67 -1.14 5.88
N ILE A 7 -12.69 -0.68 4.63
CA ILE A 7 -13.78 -1.01 3.68
C ILE A 7 -13.90 -2.52 3.51
N TYR A 8 -12.79 -3.23 3.29
CA TYR A 8 -12.79 -4.68 3.13
C TYR A 8 -13.28 -5.41 4.39
N CYS A 9 -12.74 -5.02 5.55
CA CYS A 9 -13.08 -5.60 6.85
C CYS A 9 -14.56 -5.45 7.16
N SER A 10 -15.13 -4.26 6.93
CA SER A 10 -16.56 -4.00 7.16
C SER A 10 -17.51 -4.81 6.28
N ALA A 11 -17.02 -5.31 5.15
CA ALA A 11 -17.83 -6.05 4.18
C ALA A 11 -17.71 -7.58 4.31
N HIS A 12 -16.59 -8.09 4.85
CA HIS A 12 -16.31 -9.53 4.89
C HIS A 12 -16.20 -10.07 6.31
N HIS A 13 -15.98 -9.23 7.31
CA HIS A 13 -15.79 -9.60 8.70
C HIS A 13 -16.73 -8.79 9.62
N GLN A 14 -16.67 -9.05 10.93
CA GLN A 14 -17.48 -8.35 11.94
C GLN A 14 -16.89 -7.00 12.37
N GLY A 15 -15.84 -6.51 11.69
CA GLY A 15 -15.25 -5.21 11.97
C GLY A 15 -16.02 -4.05 11.32
N THR A 16 -15.59 -2.83 11.61
CA THR A 16 -16.06 -1.60 10.94
C THR A 16 -14.91 -0.95 10.19
N GLU A 17 -15.21 0.11 9.45
CA GLU A 17 -14.17 0.89 8.76
C GLU A 17 -13.18 1.58 9.73
N TYR A 18 -13.60 1.79 10.98
CA TYR A 18 -12.82 2.47 12.03
C TYR A 18 -12.28 1.52 13.10
N SER A 19 -12.81 0.30 13.19
CA SER A 19 -12.39 -0.73 14.13
C SER A 19 -12.22 -2.04 13.39
N LEU A 20 -10.97 -2.40 13.10
CA LEU A 20 -10.63 -3.60 12.35
C LEU A 20 -10.77 -4.84 13.23
N CYS A 21 -11.10 -5.99 12.61
CA CYS A 21 -10.89 -7.27 13.27
C CYS A 21 -9.38 -7.57 13.40
N GLU A 22 -9.03 -8.54 14.25
CA GLU A 22 -7.65 -8.92 14.55
C GLU A 22 -6.81 -9.20 13.29
N ASP A 23 -7.25 -10.09 12.39
CA ASP A 23 -6.51 -10.40 11.15
C ASP A 23 -6.31 -9.17 10.24
N CYS A 24 -7.31 -8.30 10.14
CA CYS A 24 -7.18 -7.07 9.35
C CYS A 24 -6.24 -6.05 10.00
N GLY A 25 -6.21 -6.00 11.34
CA GLY A 25 -5.25 -5.22 12.12
C GLY A 25 -3.83 -5.72 11.91
N GLU A 26 -3.60 -7.03 12.10
CA GLU A 26 -2.30 -7.64 11.88
C GLU A 26 -1.77 -7.45 10.45
N PHE A 27 -2.65 -7.54 9.46
CA PHE A 27 -2.29 -7.27 8.07
C PHE A 27 -1.83 -5.82 7.90
N LEU A 28 -2.50 -4.87 8.54
CA LEU A 28 -2.17 -3.46 8.46
C LEU A 28 -0.84 -3.16 9.16
N ASP A 29 -0.61 -3.73 10.34
CA ASP A 29 0.67 -3.62 11.06
C ASP A 29 1.82 -4.22 10.26
N TYR A 30 1.59 -5.40 9.66
CA TYR A 30 2.56 -5.99 8.73
C TYR A 30 2.85 -5.06 7.55
N ALA A 31 1.83 -4.42 6.97
CA ALA A 31 2.00 -3.48 5.87
C ALA A 31 2.85 -2.27 6.28
N TYR A 32 2.61 -1.68 7.45
CA TYR A 32 3.38 -0.55 7.98
C TYR A 32 4.83 -0.93 8.26
N LEU A 33 5.08 -2.07 8.90
CA LEU A 33 6.44 -2.56 9.14
C LEU A 33 7.24 -2.74 7.84
N ARG A 34 6.58 -3.13 6.74
CA ARG A 34 7.23 -3.24 5.42
C ARG A 34 7.46 -1.89 4.75
N LEU A 35 6.66 -0.87 5.07
CA LEU A 35 6.84 0.50 4.60
C LEU A 35 8.02 1.16 5.31
N GLU A 36 8.10 1.07 6.64
CA GLU A 36 9.21 1.60 7.45
C GLU A 36 10.57 1.04 7.00
N LYS A 37 10.61 -0.24 6.63
CA LYS A 37 11.83 -0.92 6.17
C LYS A 37 12.04 -0.83 4.66
N CYS A 38 11.30 0.02 3.95
CA CYS A 38 11.39 0.11 2.51
C CYS A 38 12.66 0.87 2.09
N PRO A 39 13.51 0.30 1.21
CA PRO A 39 14.73 0.99 0.78
C PRO A 39 14.47 2.22 -0.10
N TYR A 40 13.23 2.47 -0.51
CA TYR A 40 12.85 3.66 -1.26
C TYR A 40 12.41 4.82 -0.36
N GLY A 41 12.16 4.60 0.94
CA GLY A 41 11.62 5.64 1.82
C GLY A 41 10.36 6.29 1.24
N GLU A 42 10.34 7.63 1.22
CA GLU A 42 9.25 8.46 0.70
C GLU A 42 9.10 8.35 -0.83
N ASP A 43 10.19 8.07 -1.56
CA ASP A 43 10.18 7.84 -3.02
C ASP A 43 9.60 6.47 -3.42
N LYS A 44 8.95 5.79 -2.48
CA LYS A 44 8.38 4.48 -2.71
C LYS A 44 7.32 4.52 -3.84
N PRO A 45 7.50 3.73 -4.91
CA PRO A 45 6.46 3.58 -5.91
C PRO A 45 5.30 2.76 -5.36
N THR A 46 4.15 2.83 -6.02
CA THR A 46 3.02 1.96 -5.67
C THR A 46 3.41 0.48 -5.70
N CYS A 47 2.80 -0.32 -4.83
CA CYS A 47 3.13 -1.74 -4.71
C CYS A 47 2.93 -2.53 -6.02
N ALA A 48 2.07 -2.07 -6.92
CA ALA A 48 1.86 -2.67 -8.24
C ALA A 48 3.06 -2.47 -9.19
N ASN A 49 3.71 -1.31 -9.12
CA ASN A 49 4.86 -0.95 -9.96
C ASN A 49 6.20 -1.23 -9.28
N CYS A 50 6.20 -1.48 -7.96
CA CYS A 50 7.39 -1.75 -7.18
C CYS A 50 8.12 -3.01 -7.68
N PRO A 51 9.39 -2.92 -8.13
CA PRO A 51 10.12 -4.08 -8.62
C PRO A 51 10.66 -4.95 -7.47
N ILE A 52 10.45 -4.55 -6.22
CA ILE A 52 10.82 -5.30 -5.02
C ILE A 52 9.63 -6.10 -4.49
N HIS A 53 9.83 -7.40 -4.37
CA HIS A 53 8.90 -8.33 -3.76
C HIS A 53 9.03 -8.36 -2.23
N CYS A 54 8.39 -7.39 -1.56
CA CYS A 54 8.52 -7.22 -0.11
C CYS A 54 7.53 -8.05 0.71
N TYR A 55 6.34 -8.38 0.19
CA TYR A 55 5.34 -9.15 0.93
C TYR A 55 5.56 -10.65 0.77
N LYS A 56 5.36 -11.39 1.88
CA LYS A 56 5.20 -12.86 1.86
C LYS A 56 4.04 -13.25 0.92
N PRO A 57 4.10 -14.43 0.26
CA PRO A 57 3.08 -14.84 -0.72
C PRO A 57 1.64 -14.73 -0.19
N ALA A 58 1.36 -15.27 1.00
CA ALA A 58 0.02 -15.22 1.61
C ALA A 58 -0.47 -13.78 1.85
N ARG A 59 0.38 -12.90 2.43
CA ARG A 59 0.05 -11.49 2.66
C ARG A 59 -0.10 -10.72 1.33
N ARG A 60 0.61 -11.12 0.27
CA ARG A 60 0.46 -10.56 -1.09
C ARG A 60 -0.89 -10.89 -1.71
N GLU A 61 -1.40 -12.10 -1.49
CA GLU A 61 -2.74 -12.46 -1.93
C GLU A 61 -3.80 -11.71 -1.14
N GLN A 62 -3.61 -11.57 0.18
CA GLN A 62 -4.49 -10.78 1.04
C GLN A 62 -4.60 -9.32 0.55
N VAL A 63 -3.48 -8.64 0.29
CA VAL A 63 -3.52 -7.25 -0.22
C VAL A 63 -4.19 -7.17 -1.60
N LYS A 64 -3.99 -8.15 -2.48
CA LYS A 64 -4.67 -8.18 -3.79
C LYS A 64 -6.19 -8.30 -3.65
N ARG A 65 -6.67 -9.13 -2.72
CA ARG A 65 -8.11 -9.26 -2.43
C ARG A 65 -8.69 -7.94 -1.90
N ILE A 66 -8.00 -7.33 -0.92
CA ILE A 66 -8.39 -6.04 -0.35
C ILE A 66 -8.45 -4.96 -1.44
N MET A 67 -7.38 -4.81 -2.23
CA MET A 67 -7.29 -3.80 -3.30
C MET A 67 -8.39 -3.99 -4.36
N ARG A 68 -8.63 -5.23 -4.80
CA ARG A 68 -9.65 -5.55 -5.80
C ARG A 68 -11.06 -5.18 -5.34
N TYR A 69 -11.36 -5.42 -4.06
CA TYR A 69 -12.67 -5.13 -3.51
C TYR A 69 -12.84 -3.65 -3.15
N ALA A 70 -11.88 -3.10 -2.41
CA ALA A 70 -11.98 -1.77 -1.83
C ALA A 70 -11.62 -0.66 -2.82
N GLY A 71 -10.75 -0.90 -3.81
CA GLY A 71 -10.32 0.12 -4.78
C GLY A 71 -11.46 0.83 -5.49
N PRO A 72 -12.36 0.11 -6.20
CA PRO A 72 -13.52 0.73 -6.85
C PRO A 72 -14.48 1.41 -5.87
N ARG A 73 -14.60 0.87 -4.65
CA ARG A 73 -15.51 1.37 -3.60
C ARG A 73 -14.95 2.59 -2.87
N MET A 74 -13.64 2.80 -2.92
CA MET A 74 -13.01 3.96 -2.32
C MET A 74 -13.41 5.24 -3.04
N LEU A 75 -13.73 5.19 -4.34
CA LEU A 75 -14.23 6.35 -5.08
C LEU A 75 -15.56 6.88 -4.49
N LEU A 76 -16.42 5.98 -4.02
CA LEU A 76 -17.74 6.34 -3.50
C LEU A 76 -17.68 6.92 -2.08
N ARG A 77 -16.74 6.44 -1.25
CA ARG A 77 -16.62 6.86 0.15
C ARG A 77 -15.55 7.93 0.38
N HIS A 78 -14.46 7.87 -0.38
CA HIS A 78 -13.26 8.70 -0.22
C HIS A 78 -12.75 9.18 -1.60
N PRO A 79 -13.51 10.01 -2.32
CA PRO A 79 -13.23 10.34 -3.72
C PRO A 79 -11.83 10.98 -3.91
N LEU A 80 -11.42 11.89 -3.04
CA LEU A 80 -10.10 12.53 -3.11
C LEU A 80 -8.96 11.51 -2.97
N LEU A 81 -9.03 10.63 -1.97
CA LEU A 81 -8.03 9.59 -1.75
C LEU A 81 -8.01 8.56 -2.89
N ALA A 82 -9.16 8.29 -3.51
CA ALA A 82 -9.24 7.36 -4.64
C ALA A 82 -8.54 7.91 -5.88
N ILE A 83 -8.69 9.21 -6.13
CA ILE A 83 -8.00 9.90 -7.23
C ILE A 83 -6.49 9.88 -6.99
N THR A 84 -6.00 10.26 -5.81
CA THR A 84 -4.56 10.25 -5.50
C THR A 84 -3.97 8.85 -5.66
N HIS A 85 -4.62 7.82 -5.10
CA HIS A 85 -4.18 6.43 -5.24
C HIS A 85 -4.07 5.99 -6.72
N LYS A 86 -5.03 6.39 -7.56
CA LYS A 86 -5.01 6.05 -8.99
C LYS A 86 -3.88 6.78 -9.72
N LEU A 87 -3.65 8.05 -9.42
CA LEU A 87 -2.56 8.84 -10.00
C LEU A 87 -1.19 8.30 -9.59
N ASP A 88 -1.01 7.91 -8.34
CA ASP A 88 0.23 7.27 -7.87
C ASP A 88 0.51 5.97 -8.63
N GLY A 89 -0.55 5.25 -9.03
CA GLY A 89 -0.45 4.05 -9.88
C GLY A 89 0.15 4.29 -11.26
N LEU A 90 0.15 5.54 -11.75
CA LEU A 90 0.71 5.91 -13.05
C LEU A 90 2.22 6.20 -12.98
N ARG A 91 2.79 6.40 -11.78
CA ARG A 91 4.22 6.65 -11.60
C ARG A 91 5.03 5.39 -11.89
N LYS A 92 6.05 5.52 -12.76
CA LYS A 92 6.99 4.44 -13.07
C LYS A 92 8.02 4.29 -11.95
N ALA A 93 8.33 3.05 -11.59
CA ALA A 93 9.35 2.73 -10.60
C ALA A 93 10.68 2.39 -11.28
N ILE A 94 11.80 2.93 -10.76
CA ILE A 94 13.16 2.52 -11.13
C ILE A 94 13.67 1.59 -10.02
N HIS A 95 14.35 0.49 -10.38
CA HIS A 95 14.87 -0.45 -9.37
C HIS A 95 15.99 0.21 -8.54
N PRO A 96 16.12 0.01 -7.20
CA PRO A 96 17.06 0.78 -6.39
C PRO A 96 18.52 0.45 -6.73
N LYS A 97 18.80 -0.75 -7.25
CA LYS A 97 20.14 -1.11 -7.76
C LYS A 97 20.54 -0.32 -9.02
N GLN A 98 19.58 0.29 -9.72
CA GLN A 98 19.84 1.12 -10.89
C GLN A 98 20.02 2.60 -10.53
N LEU A 99 19.69 3.01 -9.30
CA LEU A 99 19.90 4.38 -8.81
C LEU A 99 21.38 4.62 -8.52
N THR A 100 21.92 5.70 -9.09
CA THR A 100 23.28 6.16 -8.80
C THR A 100 23.43 6.51 -7.31
N ARG A 101 24.66 6.59 -6.82
CA ARG A 101 24.92 6.96 -5.41
C ARG A 101 24.38 8.35 -5.06
N LYS A 102 24.42 9.32 -6.00
CA LYS A 102 23.87 10.68 -5.81
C LYS A 102 22.34 10.69 -5.75
N GLU A 103 21.68 9.90 -6.60
CA GLU A 103 20.21 9.80 -6.59
C GLU A 103 19.70 9.13 -5.31
N ARG A 104 20.41 8.10 -4.81
CA ARG A 104 20.06 7.46 -3.54
C ARG A 104 20.20 8.37 -2.31
N LEU A 105 21.15 9.31 -2.34
CA LEU A 105 21.35 10.27 -1.24
C LEU A 105 20.27 11.35 -1.24
N ARG A 106 19.92 11.91 -2.42
CA ARG A 106 18.83 12.89 -2.56
C ARG A 106 17.47 12.35 -2.10
N SER A 107 17.16 11.10 -2.39
CA SER A 107 15.93 10.43 -1.95
C SER A 107 15.79 10.25 -0.43
N GLY A 108 16.83 10.52 0.34
CA GLY A 108 16.84 10.37 1.80
C GLY A 108 16.99 11.69 2.58
N GLU A 109 16.97 12.83 1.90
CA GLU A 109 17.19 14.16 2.51
C GLU A 109 15.89 14.99 2.67
N ASP A 110 14.73 14.50 2.22
CA ASP A 110 13.41 15.16 2.33
C ASP A 110 12.48 14.48 3.36
#